data_AF-A0A952LQ53-F1
#
_entry.id   AF-A0A952LQ53-F1
#
_cell.length_a   1.000
_cell.length_b   1.000
_cell.length_c   1.000
_cell.angle_alpha   90.00
_cell.angle_beta   90.00
_cell.angle_gamma   90.00
#
_symmetry.space_group_name_H-M   'P 1'
#
loop_
_entity.id
_entity.type
_entity.pdbx_description
1 polymer ?
#
loop_
_entity_poly.entity_id
_entity_poly.type
_entity_poly.pdbx_seq_one_letter_code
_entity_poly.pdbx_strand_id
1 'polypeptide(L)'
;MIWIIIIIPIFYLTMKSIGKIDFYRIRKNKIKLMGEVIEYRDNKVPIRNDFTQIPYPYVKIQNELNDAKLIKLKYANNIIKPFKIGEKVEVFWYGGELYFWNAYDRGILKFLPKKSIF
;
A
#
# COMPACT_ATOMS: atom_id res chain seq x y z
N MET A 1 -15.41 31.52 7.11
CA MET A 1 -15.73 30.34 6.27
C MET A 1 -14.63 29.95 5.29
N ILE A 2 -13.98 30.88 4.58
CA ILE A 2 -12.85 30.60 3.65
C ILE A 2 -11.69 29.82 4.29
N TRP A 3 -11.36 30.11 5.55
CA TRP A 3 -10.29 29.40 6.28
C TRP A 3 -10.49 27.89 6.38
N ILE A 4 -11.73 27.40 6.44
CA ILE A 4 -12.02 25.96 6.54
C ILE A 4 -11.63 25.25 5.23
N ILE A 5 -11.85 25.91 4.09
CA ILE A 5 -11.49 25.40 2.77
C ILE A 5 -9.96 25.25 2.63
N ILE A 6 -9.19 26.05 3.36
CA ILE A 6 -7.72 26.00 3.37
C ILE A 6 -7.21 25.00 4.42
N ILE A 7 -7.80 24.98 5.61
CA ILE A 7 -7.37 24.13 6.74
C ILE A 7 -7.61 22.64 6.45
N ILE A 8 -8.76 22.27 5.85
CA ILE A 8 -9.10 20.86 5.60
C ILE A 8 -8.07 20.18 4.67
N PRO A 9 -7.71 20.75 3.49
CA PRO A 9 -6.67 20.17 2.63
C PRO A 9 -5.31 20.09 3.30
N ILE A 10 -4.93 21.13 4.06
CA ILE A 10 -3.64 21.13 4.80
C ILE A 10 -3.62 20.00 5.81
N PHE A 11 -4.67 19.85 6.61
CA PHE A 11 -4.78 18.76 7.59
C PHE A 11 -4.78 17.38 6.92
N TYR A 12 -5.43 17.24 5.77
CA TYR A 12 -5.38 15.99 5.00
C TYR A 12 -3.96 15.67 4.51
N LEU A 13 -3.24 16.66 3.98
CA LEU A 13 -1.86 16.51 3.50
C LEU A 13 -0.87 16.20 4.62
N THR A 14 -1.03 16.79 5.81
CA THR A 14 -0.20 16.47 6.97
C THR A 14 -0.40 15.03 7.42
N MET A 15 -1.65 14.56 7.53
CA MET A 15 -1.96 13.16 7.86
C MET A 15 -1.35 12.17 6.85
N LYS A 16 -1.42 12.47 5.55
CA LYS A 16 -0.77 11.64 4.51
C LYS A 16 0.75 11.65 4.61
N SER A 17 1.34 12.77 4.98
CA SER A 17 2.79 12.91 5.15
C SER A 17 3.29 12.10 6.35
N ILE A 18 2.56 12.12 7.48
CA ILE A 18 2.88 11.30 8.66
C ILE A 18 2.85 9.82 8.27
N GLY A 19 1.78 9.35 7.62
CA GLY A 19 1.67 7.96 7.17
C GLY A 19 2.79 7.56 6.19
N LYS A 20 3.22 8.48 5.32
CA LYS A 20 4.38 8.27 4.45
C LYS A 20 5.65 8.09 5.29
N ILE A 21 5.95 9.00 6.21
CA ILE A 21 7.15 8.95 7.06
C ILE A 21 7.21 7.63 7.84
N ASP A 22 6.10 7.22 8.45
CA ASP A 22 6.02 5.94 9.16
C ASP A 22 6.27 4.75 8.25
N PHE A 23 5.73 4.78 7.03
CA PHE A 23 5.98 3.75 6.04
C PHE A 23 7.47 3.63 5.66
N TYR A 24 8.17 4.75 5.45
CA TYR A 24 9.61 4.71 5.20
C TYR A 24 10.40 4.23 6.42
N ARG A 25 9.94 4.57 7.63
CA ARG A 25 10.55 4.10 8.89
C ARG A 25 10.46 2.59 9.01
N ILE A 26 9.29 1.99 8.78
CA ILE A 26 9.12 0.53 8.83
C ILE A 26 9.88 -0.17 7.70
N ARG A 27 10.01 0.46 6.52
CA ARG A 27 10.68 -0.10 5.33
C ARG A 27 12.20 -0.09 5.43
N LYS A 28 12.81 0.92 6.10
CA LYS A 28 14.25 1.22 6.06
C LYS A 28 15.16 0.02 6.31
N ASN A 29 14.77 -0.89 7.22
CA ASN A 29 15.57 -2.05 7.62
C ASN A 29 14.95 -3.39 7.16
N LYS A 30 14.11 -3.36 6.12
CA LYS A 30 13.43 -4.55 5.61
C LYS A 30 14.07 -5.05 4.33
N ILE A 31 14.08 -6.37 4.20
CA ILE A 31 14.56 -7.06 3.01
C ILE A 31 13.56 -6.82 1.90
N LYS A 32 14.05 -6.34 0.76
CA LYS A 32 13.28 -6.21 -0.46
C LYS A 32 13.15 -7.60 -1.09
N LEU A 33 11.93 -7.98 -1.41
CA LEU A 33 11.58 -9.24 -2.06
C LEU A 33 10.91 -8.94 -3.40
N MET A 34 11.01 -9.88 -4.34
CA MET A 34 10.28 -9.83 -5.60
C MET A 34 9.08 -10.75 -5.53
N GLY A 35 7.89 -10.18 -5.73
CA GLY A 35 6.64 -10.92 -5.85
C GLY A 35 6.08 -10.80 -7.26
N GLU A 36 5.39 -11.82 -7.74
CA GLU A 36 4.62 -11.77 -8.99
C GLU A 36 3.14 -11.77 -8.66
N VAL A 37 2.38 -10.84 -9.25
CA VAL A 37 0.92 -10.77 -9.07
C VAL A 37 0.28 -11.91 -9.84
N ILE A 38 -0.31 -12.87 -9.14
CA ILE A 38 -0.93 -14.04 -9.77
C ILE A 38 -2.42 -13.81 -10.00
N GLU A 39 -3.10 -13.23 -9.02
CA GLU A 39 -4.54 -13.03 -9.11
C GLU A 39 -5.03 -11.91 -8.20
N TYR A 40 -6.31 -11.59 -8.32
CA TYR A 40 -7.02 -10.69 -7.44
C TYR A 40 -8.14 -11.46 -6.73
N ARG A 41 -8.26 -11.24 -5.42
CA ARG A 41 -9.40 -11.75 -4.65
C ARG A 41 -10.11 -10.61 -3.97
N ASP A 42 -11.44 -10.64 -4.04
CA ASP A 42 -12.29 -9.68 -3.36
C ASP A 42 -12.34 -9.99 -1.88
N ASN A 43 -11.86 -9.06 -1.08
CA ASN A 43 -11.93 -9.15 0.37
C ASN A 43 -12.98 -8.17 0.89
N LYS A 44 -13.82 -8.63 1.82
CA LYS A 44 -14.76 -7.78 2.54
C LYS A 44 -14.00 -6.87 3.49
N VAL A 45 -14.14 -5.57 3.31
CA VAL A 45 -13.57 -4.55 4.19
C VAL A 45 -14.72 -3.77 4.81
N PRO A 46 -14.77 -3.64 6.15
CA PRO A 46 -15.80 -2.84 6.81
C PRO A 46 -15.58 -1.35 6.49
N ILE A 47 -16.63 -0.69 6.01
CA ILE A 47 -16.67 0.76 5.80
C ILE A 47 -17.91 1.28 6.50
N ARG A 48 -17.70 1.96 7.64
CA ARG A 48 -18.77 2.45 8.53
C ARG A 48 -19.69 1.31 9.00
N ASN A 49 -20.93 1.28 8.49
CA ASN A 49 -21.97 0.31 8.85
C ASN A 49 -22.19 -0.76 7.77
N ASP A 50 -21.36 -0.79 6.72
CA ASP A 50 -21.52 -1.71 5.59
C ASP A 50 -20.18 -2.38 5.21
N PHE A 51 -20.23 -3.36 4.33
CA PHE A 51 -19.06 -4.05 3.79
C PHE A 51 -18.87 -3.71 2.32
N THR A 52 -17.66 -3.29 1.97
CA THR A 52 -17.27 -3.14 0.56
C THR A 52 -16.35 -4.29 0.17
N GLN A 53 -16.54 -4.82 -1.04
CA GLN A 53 -15.62 -5.77 -1.64
C GLN A 53 -14.50 -5.00 -2.32
N ILE A 54 -13.27 -5.26 -1.90
CA ILE A 54 -12.07 -4.62 -2.44
C ILE A 54 -11.20 -5.69 -3.10
N PRO A 55 -10.85 -5.55 -4.39
CA PRO A 55 -9.99 -6.50 -5.07
C PRO A 55 -8.55 -6.32 -4.61
N TYR A 56 -8.06 -7.24 -3.78
CA TYR A 56 -6.68 -7.26 -3.33
C TYR A 56 -5.81 -8.11 -4.26
N PRO A 57 -4.59 -7.65 -4.61
CA PRO A 57 -3.63 -8.45 -5.33
C PRO A 57 -3.07 -9.55 -4.43
N TYR A 58 -2.98 -10.76 -4.96
CA TYR A 58 -2.32 -11.90 -4.34
C TYR A 58 -1.05 -12.21 -5.12
N VAL A 59 0.07 -12.27 -4.42
CA VAL A 59 1.39 -12.40 -5.02
C VAL A 59 2.08 -13.69 -4.61
N LYS A 60 2.90 -14.22 -5.51
CA LYS A 60 3.84 -15.32 -5.25
C LYS A 60 5.25 -14.75 -5.12
N ILE A 61 5.95 -15.05 -4.02
CA ILE A 61 7.30 -14.56 -3.77
C ILE A 61 8.32 -15.54 -4.39
N GLN A 62 9.29 -15.03 -5.16
CA GLN A 62 10.21 -15.87 -5.95
C GLN A 62 11.18 -16.76 -5.13
N ASN A 63 11.39 -16.46 -3.85
CA ASN A 63 12.34 -17.20 -2.99
C ASN A 63 11.70 -18.35 -2.18
N GLU A 64 10.38 -18.51 -2.16
CA GLU A 64 9.72 -19.60 -1.43
C GLU A 64 9.61 -20.83 -2.35
N LEU A 65 10.59 -21.72 -2.23
CA LEU A 65 10.80 -22.89 -3.11
C LEU A 65 9.85 -24.07 -2.85
N ASN A 66 8.88 -23.95 -1.93
CA ASN A 66 7.97 -25.03 -1.58
C ASN A 66 6.58 -24.49 -1.27
N ASP A 67 5.59 -25.01 -1.98
CA ASP A 67 4.17 -24.63 -1.97
C ASP A 67 3.90 -23.14 -2.22
N ALA A 68 3.44 -22.83 -3.43
CA ALA A 68 3.10 -21.49 -3.91
C ALA A 68 1.91 -20.88 -3.14
N LYS A 69 2.11 -20.56 -1.86
CA LYS A 69 1.11 -19.89 -1.05
C LYS A 69 0.96 -18.47 -1.56
N LEU A 70 -0.20 -18.20 -2.16
CA LEU A 70 -0.56 -16.88 -2.62
C LEU A 70 -0.78 -15.98 -1.40
N ILE A 71 0.01 -14.92 -1.29
CA ILE A 71 0.00 -14.00 -0.16
C ILE A 71 -0.70 -12.71 -0.56
N LYS A 72 -1.63 -12.26 0.28
CA LYS A 72 -2.31 -10.97 0.11
C LYS A 72 -1.31 -9.83 0.21
N LEU A 73 -1.19 -9.03 -0.84
CA LEU A 73 -0.45 -7.79 -0.84
C LEU A 73 -1.34 -6.66 -0.30
N LYS A 74 -0.90 -5.98 0.75
CA LYS A 74 -1.62 -4.84 1.38
C LYS A 74 -1.47 -3.56 0.56
N TYR A 75 -1.96 -3.63 -0.68
CA TYR A 75 -2.01 -2.52 -1.61
C TYR A 75 -3.14 -2.75 -2.61
N ALA A 76 -4.31 -2.17 -2.32
CA ALA A 76 -5.50 -2.31 -3.15
C ALA A 76 -6.13 -0.95 -3.41
N ASN A 77 -6.92 -0.88 -4.47
CA ASN A 77 -7.69 0.29 -4.85
C ASN A 77 -9.03 -0.20 -5.40
N ASN A 78 -10.13 0.43 -4.96
CA ASN A 78 -11.48 0.04 -5.32
C ASN A 78 -11.85 0.45 -6.75
N ILE A 79 -11.14 1.42 -7.32
CA ILE A 79 -11.47 2.00 -8.62
C ILE A 79 -10.73 1.27 -9.74
N ILE A 80 -9.43 1.03 -9.58
CA ILE A 80 -8.57 0.46 -10.62
C ILE A 80 -7.60 -0.54 -9.99
N LYS A 81 -7.46 -1.71 -10.59
CA LYS A 81 -6.44 -2.69 -10.20
C LYS A 81 -5.04 -2.06 -10.32
N PRO A 82 -4.26 -1.97 -9.22
CA PRO A 82 -3.00 -1.22 -9.22
C PRO A 82 -1.86 -1.89 -10.00
N PHE A 83 -2.04 -3.16 -10.40
CA PHE A 83 -1.07 -4.00 -11.07
C PHE A 83 -1.76 -4.86 -12.13
N LYS A 84 -0.98 -5.34 -13.11
CA LYS A 84 -1.41 -6.39 -14.04
C LYS A 84 -1.12 -7.77 -13.46
N ILE A 85 -1.91 -8.77 -13.86
CA ILE A 85 -1.57 -10.18 -13.58
C ILE A 85 -0.27 -10.52 -14.34
N GLY A 86 0.65 -11.22 -13.68
CA GLY A 86 2.02 -11.49 -14.12
C GLY A 86 3.01 -10.36 -13.84
N GLU A 87 2.58 -9.22 -13.30
CA GLU A 87 3.49 -8.11 -13.00
C GLU A 87 4.41 -8.45 -11.81
N LYS A 88 5.71 -8.25 -12.00
CA LYS A 88 6.70 -8.37 -10.93
C LYS A 88 6.74 -7.07 -10.11
N VAL A 89 6.52 -7.18 -8.82
CA VAL A 89 6.44 -6.08 -7.88
C VAL A 89 7.41 -6.28 -6.71
N GLU A 90 8.06 -5.18 -6.31
CA GLU A 90 8.90 -5.16 -5.12
C GLU A 90 8.03 -5.10 -3.86
N VAL A 91 8.27 -6.00 -2.91
CA VAL A 91 7.49 -6.15 -1.68
C VAL A 91 8.38 -6.34 -0.45
N PHE A 92 7.81 -6.19 0.74
CA PHE A 92 8.49 -6.48 2.00
C PHE A 92 7.52 -6.91 3.09
N TRP A 93 8.00 -7.68 4.06
CA TRP A 93 7.23 -8.14 5.21
C TRP A 93 7.29 -7.17 6.38
N TYR A 94 6.13 -6.91 7.00
CA TYR A 94 6.02 -6.19 8.27
C TYR A 94 4.76 -6.62 9.03
N GLY A 95 4.90 -6.99 10.31
CA GLY A 95 3.75 -7.34 11.15
C GLY A 95 2.90 -8.52 10.64
N GLY A 96 3.50 -9.49 9.94
CA GLY A 96 2.77 -10.62 9.34
C GLY A 96 2.01 -10.29 8.05
N GLU A 97 2.13 -9.06 7.54
CA GLU A 97 1.51 -8.63 6.29
C GLU A 97 2.58 -8.27 5.25
N LEU A 98 2.21 -8.42 3.97
CA LEU A 98 3.07 -8.10 2.85
C LEU A 98 2.72 -6.71 2.30
N TYR A 99 3.71 -5.83 2.21
CA TYR A 99 3.55 -4.45 1.76
C TYR A 99 4.24 -4.22 0.41
N PHE A 100 3.64 -3.36 -0.42
CA PHE A 100 4.23 -2.94 -1.69
C PHE A 100 5.32 -1.89 -1.44
N TRP A 101 6.55 -2.14 -1.90
CA TRP A 101 7.72 -1.32 -1.60
C TRP A 101 7.56 0.16 -1.96
N ASN A 102 6.90 0.43 -3.10
CA ASN A 102 6.75 1.77 -3.68
C ASN A 102 5.36 2.36 -3.45
N ALA A 103 4.64 1.94 -2.38
CA ALA A 103 3.27 2.37 -2.11
C ALA A 103 3.08 3.90 -2.06
N TYR A 104 4.06 4.63 -1.52
CA TYR A 104 4.05 6.10 -1.40
C TYR A 104 4.89 6.83 -2.47
N ASP A 105 5.47 6.10 -3.43
CA ASP A 105 6.24 6.66 -4.54
C ASP A 105 5.39 6.79 -5.83
N ARG A 106 4.05 6.65 -5.72
CA ARG A 106 3.08 6.76 -6.82
C ARG A 106 2.08 7.92 -6.61
N GLY A 107 1.60 8.49 -7.70
CA GLY A 107 0.57 9.54 -7.71
C GLY A 107 0.96 10.80 -6.90
N ILE A 108 -0.05 11.47 -6.32
CA ILE A 108 0.13 12.69 -5.52
C ILE A 108 1.03 12.44 -4.30
N LEU A 109 1.01 11.22 -3.74
CA LEU A 109 1.81 10.85 -2.57
C LEU A 109 3.32 10.94 -2.84
N LYS A 110 3.76 10.83 -4.10
CA LYS A 110 5.18 10.96 -4.48
C LYS A 110 5.76 12.30 -4.04
N PHE A 111 4.97 13.38 -4.11
CA PHE A 111 5.39 14.75 -3.81
C PHE A 111 5.40 15.09 -2.31
N LEU A 112 4.85 14.22 -1.46
CA LEU A 112 4.89 14.42 -0.01
C LEU A 112 6.30 14.18 0.56
N PRO A 113 6.69 14.85 1.65
CA PRO A 113 8.01 14.69 2.25
C PRO A 113 8.25 13.26 2.74
N LYS A 114 9.51 12.80 2.63
CA LYS A 114 9.97 11.46 3.06
C LYS A 114 10.53 11.44 4.49
N LYS A 115 10.75 12.62 5.08
CA LYS A 115 11.27 12.84 6.43
C LYS A 115 10.51 14.01 7.06
N SER A 116 10.33 14.00 8.38
CA SER A 116 9.83 15.17 9.11
C SER A 116 10.70 16.38 8.79
N ILE A 117 10.06 17.52 8.53
CA ILE A 117 10.71 18.83 8.37
C ILE A 117 10.78 19.56 9.74
N PHE A 118 10.25 18.93 10.79
CA PHE A 118 10.33 19.34 12.18
C PHE A 118 11.21 18.37 12.97
#